data_AF-A0A2E5RIF9-F1
#
_entry.id   AF-A0A2E5RIF9-F1
#
_cell.length_a   1.000
_cell.length_b   1.000
_cell.length_c   1.000
_cell.angle_alpha   90.00
_cell.angle_beta   90.00
_cell.angle_gamma   90.00
#
_symmetry.space_group_name_H-M   'P 1'
#
loop_
_entity.id
_entity.type
_entity.pdbx_description
1 polymer ?
#
loop_
_entity_poly.entity_id
_entity_poly.type
_entity_poly.pdbx_seq_one_letter_code
_entity_poly.pdbx_strand_id
1 'polypeptide(L)' 'MTPSKERIDPPHYTVGTIDCITYITDKNLNFLEGNIVKYVTRWRMKNGLEDLHKAKWYLTKLIQEEEKKAYDQSD' A
#
# COMPACT_ATOMS: atom_id res chain seq x y z
N MET A 1 1.12 -35.82 14.14
CA MET A 1 0.20 -34.97 13.36
C MET A 1 0.55 -33.52 13.69
N THR A 2 1.35 -32.86 12.87
CA THR A 2 1.64 -31.43 13.04
C THR A 2 0.42 -30.62 12.59
N PRO A 3 -0.05 -29.62 13.34
CA PRO A 3 -1.15 -28.79 12.88
C PRO A 3 -0.66 -27.97 11.68
N SER A 4 -1.20 -28.28 10.51
CA SER A 4 -1.05 -27.48 9.30
C SER A 4 -1.49 -26.06 9.62
N LYS A 5 -0.54 -25.13 9.57
CA LYS A 5 -0.81 -23.69 9.69
C LYS A 5 -1.70 -23.31 8.53
N GLU A 6 -3.02 -23.30 8.74
CA GLU A 6 -3.98 -22.77 7.79
C GLU A 6 -3.57 -21.32 7.52
N ARG A 7 -2.97 -21.13 6.35
CA ARG A 7 -2.64 -19.83 5.82
C ARG A 7 -3.99 -19.23 5.48
N ILE A 8 -4.50 -18.38 6.37
CA ILE A 8 -5.66 -17.54 6.07
C ILE A 8 -5.21 -16.65 4.92
N ASP A 9 -5.46 -17.09 3.69
CA ASP A 9 -5.33 -16.28 2.49
C ASP A 9 -6.65 -15.54 2.35
N PRO A 10 -6.77 -14.29 2.86
CA PRO A 10 -7.92 -13.47 2.52
C PRO A 10 -8.00 -13.40 1.00
N PRO A 11 -9.21 -13.33 0.40
CA PRO A 11 -9.37 -13.22 -1.04
C PRO A 11 -8.43 -12.12 -1.56
N HIS A 12 -7.37 -12.56 -2.25
CA HIS A 12 -6.27 -11.70 -2.68
C HIS A 12 -6.86 -10.59 -3.54
N TYR A 13 -6.39 -9.35 -3.37
CA TYR A 13 -6.92 -8.12 -3.97
C TYR A 13 -6.71 -8.08 -5.50
N THR A 14 -7.17 -9.11 -6.21
CA THR A 14 -6.88 -9.37 -7.62
C THR A 14 -8.08 -8.98 -8.48
N VAL A 15 -8.11 -7.71 -8.83
CA VAL A 15 -8.71 -7.29 -10.11
C VAL A 15 -7.53 -7.03 -11.05
N GLY A 16 -7.23 -8.00 -11.92
CA GLY A 16 -6.10 -7.94 -12.86
C GLY A 16 -5.18 -9.17 -12.80
N THR A 17 -4.14 -9.17 -13.64
CA THR A 17 -3.15 -10.25 -13.78
C THR A 17 -2.01 -10.20 -12.77
N ILE A 18 -1.86 -9.10 -12.05
CA ILE A 18 -0.77 -8.88 -11.09
C ILE A 18 -1.36 -8.65 -9.71
N ASP A 19 -0.87 -9.39 -8.72
CA ASP A 19 -1.24 -9.20 -7.32
C ASP A 19 -0.61 -7.92 -6.73
N CYS A 20 -1.38 -7.22 -5.89
CA CYS A 20 -0.95 -5.95 -5.30
C CYS A 20 0.32 -6.10 -4.45
N ILE A 21 0.47 -7.18 -3.69
CA ILE A 21 1.65 -7.42 -2.86
C ILE A 21 2.85 -7.71 -3.77
N THR A 22 2.67 -8.53 -4.80
CA THR A 22 3.71 -8.81 -5.80
C THR A 22 4.24 -7.52 -6.44
N TYR A 23 3.36 -6.60 -6.85
CA TYR A 23 3.79 -5.31 -7.41
C TYR A 23 4.57 -4.45 -6.41
N ILE A 24 4.09 -4.35 -5.16
CA ILE A 24 4.73 -3.57 -4.10
C ILE A 24 6.14 -4.12 -3.81
N THR A 25 6.29 -5.44 -3.75
CA THR A 25 7.58 -6.10 -3.53
C THR A 25 8.51 -5.94 -4.73
N ASP A 26 8.02 -6.14 -5.96
CA ASP A 26 8.82 -5.99 -7.19
C ASP A 26 9.40 -4.58 -7.34
N LYS A 27 8.62 -3.56 -6.99
CA LYS A 27 9.04 -2.15 -7.04
C LYS A 27 9.77 -1.66 -5.79
N ASN A 28 10.02 -2.55 -4.82
CA ASN A 28 10.67 -2.24 -3.54
C ASN A 28 10.06 -1.00 -2.87
N LEU A 29 8.72 -0.89 -2.91
CA LEU A 29 8.00 0.25 -2.37
C LEU A 29 8.05 0.23 -0.85
N ASN A 30 8.28 1.40 -0.26
CA ASN A 30 8.28 1.56 1.18
C ASN A 30 6.86 1.45 1.77
N PHE A 31 6.76 1.52 3.10
CA PHE A 31 5.48 1.37 3.79
C PHE A 31 4.41 2.36 3.33
N LEU A 32 4.76 3.63 3.10
CA LEU A 32 3.81 4.65 2.65
C LEU A 32 3.36 4.37 1.22
N GLU A 33 4.31 4.14 0.31
CA GLU A 33 4.07 3.86 -1.10
C GLU A 33 3.22 2.60 -1.30
N GLY A 34 3.54 1.52 -0.58
CA GLY A 34 2.76 0.28 -0.63
C GLY A 34 1.32 0.46 -0.15
N ASN A 35 1.10 1.28 0.88
CA ASN A 35 -0.25 1.62 1.33
C ASN A 35 -1.02 2.44 0.28
N ILE A 36 -0.38 3.42 -0.37
CA ILE A 36 -0.99 4.20 -1.45
C ILE A 36 -1.49 3.26 -2.55
N VAL A 37 -0.61 2.38 -3.06
CA VAL A 37 -0.97 1.41 -4.11
C VAL A 37 -2.12 0.52 -3.63
N LYS A 38 -2.01 -0.08 -2.44
CA LYS A 38 -3.05 -0.95 -1.86
C LYS A 38 -4.42 -0.29 -1.82
N TYR A 39 -4.52 0.97 -1.39
CA TYR A 39 -5.81 1.64 -1.25
C TYR A 39 -6.37 2.11 -2.60
N VAL A 40 -5.52 2.56 -3.53
CA VAL A 40 -5.94 2.99 -4.88
C VAL A 40 -6.38 1.80 -5.74
N THR A 41 -5.85 0.61 -5.53
CA THR A 41 -6.29 -0.60 -6.24
C THR A 41 -7.58 -1.17 -5.64
N ARG A 42 -7.73 -1.12 -4.31
CA ARG A 42 -8.82 -1.80 -3.58
C ARG A 42 -10.15 -1.06 -3.53
N TRP A 43 -10.17 0.27 -3.69
CA TRP A 43 -11.35 1.06 -3.33
C TRP A 43 -12.65 0.66 -4.04
N ARG A 44 -12.58 0.21 -5.29
CA ARG A 44 -13.78 -0.23 -6.06
C ARG A 44 -14.39 -1.53 -5.54
N MET A 45 -13.63 -2.31 -4.76
CA MET A 45 -14.00 -3.66 -4.34
C MET A 45 -14.32 -3.78 -2.85
N LYS A 46 -13.81 -2.86 -2.01
CA LYS A 46 -13.89 -3.01 -0.54
C LYS A 46 -14.57 -1.84 0.15
N ASN A 47 -13.87 -0.71 0.32
CA ASN A 47 -14.36 0.37 1.20
C ASN A 47 -14.69 1.69 0.46
N GLY A 48 -14.71 1.70 -0.87
CA GLY A 48 -15.07 2.89 -1.65
C GLY A 48 -14.22 4.12 -1.29
N LEU A 49 -14.90 5.25 -1.04
CA LEU A 49 -14.25 6.52 -0.73
C LEU A 49 -13.34 6.46 0.50
N GLU A 50 -13.60 5.59 1.47
CA GLU A 50 -12.76 5.48 2.67
C GLU A 50 -11.33 5.05 2.31
N ASP A 51 -11.17 4.13 1.35
CA ASP A 51 -9.85 3.74 0.87
C ASP A 51 -9.16 4.90 0.13
N LEU A 52 -9.90 5.69 -0.65
CA LEU A 52 -9.33 6.89 -1.29
C LEU A 52 -8.87 7.94 -0.27
N HIS A 53 -9.60 8.13 0.83
CA HIS A 53 -9.17 9.00 1.92
C HIS A 53 -7.92 8.47 2.61
N LYS A 54 -7.80 7.16 2.80
CA LYS A 54 -6.56 6.54 3.31
C LYS A 54 -5.40 6.75 2.35
N ALA A 55 -5.59 6.50 1.06
CA ALA A 55 -4.57 6.75 0.05
C ALA A 55 -4.07 8.20 0.07
N LYS A 56 -5.00 9.17 0.14
CA LYS A 56 -4.68 10.59 0.28
C LYS A 56 -3.83 10.86 1.52
N TRP A 57 -4.20 10.31 2.68
CA TRP A 57 -3.44 10.49 3.92
C TRP A 57 -2.00 9.99 3.80
N TYR A 58 -1.80 8.78 3.27
CA TYR A 58 -0.46 8.22 3.06
C TYR A 58 0.37 9.04 2.07
N LEU A 59 -0.25 9.54 0.99
CA LEU A 59 0.42 10.42 0.03
C LEU A 59 0.84 11.74 0.67
N THR A 60 -0.04 12.36 1.47
CA THR A 60 0.32 13.58 2.21
C THR A 60 1.49 13.34 3.16
N LYS A 61 1.52 12.20 3.85
CA LYS A 61 2.64 11.85 4.73
C LYS A 61 3.96 11.66 3.97
N LEU A 62 3.92 10.99 2.83
CA LEU A 62 5.10 10.80 1.98
C LEU A 62 5.65 12.15 1.50
N ILE A 63 4.79 13.05 1.05
CA ILE A 63 5.19 14.41 0.65
C ILE A 63 5.88 15.14 1.81
N GLN A 64 5.30 15.09 3.02
CA GLN A 64 5.90 15.73 4.21
C GLN A 64 7.29 15.17 4.54
N GLU A 65 7.51 13.86 4.39
CA GLU A 65 8.81 13.24 4.64
C GLU A 65 9.85 13.67 3.60
N GLU A 66 9.48 13.73 2.31
CA GLU A 66 10.38 14.17 1.25
C GLU A 66 10.70 15.67 1.34
N GLU A 67 9.71 16.50 1.66
CA GLU A 67 9.92 17.93 1.94
C GLU A 67 10.91 18.12 3.08
N LYS A 68 10.73 17.40 4.20
CA LYS A 68 11.65 17.49 5.34
C LYS A 68 13.08 17.09 4.95
N LYS A 69 13.25 15.99 4.20
CA LYS A 69 14.58 15.57 3.72
C LYS A 69 15.23 16.62 2.84
N ALA A 70 14.46 17.33 2.01
CA ALA A 70 14.98 18.39 1.18
C ALA A 70 15.48 19.59 2.01
N TYR A 71 14.75 19.97 3.07
CA TYR A 71 15.21 21.01 4.00
C TYR A 71 16.47 20.58 4.78
N ASP A 72 16.48 19.36 5.33
CA ASP A 72 17.60 18.84 6.11
C ASP A 72 18.90 18.69 5.27
N GLN A 73 18.80 18.67 3.92
CA GLN A 73 19.94 18.62 3.00
C GLN A 73 20.44 20.00 2.55
N SER A 74 19.71 21.07 2.89
CA SER A 74 20.05 22.45 2.51
C SER A 74 20.75 23.25 3.61
N ASP A 75 20.85 22.68 4.82
CA ASP A 75 21.63 23.18 5.97
C ASP A 75 22.99 22.48 6.09
#